data_AF-A0A7K1XWY5-F1
#
_entry.id   AF-A0A7K1XWY5-F1
#
_cell.length_a   1.000
_cell.length_b   1.000
_cell.length_c   1.000
_cell.angle_alpha   90.00
_cell.angle_beta   90.00
_cell.angle_gamma   90.00
#
_symmetry.space_group_name_H-M   'P 1'
#
loop_
_entity.id
_entity.type
_entity.pdbx_description
1 polymer ?
#
loop_
_entity_poly.entity_id
_entity_poly.type
_entity_poly.pdbx_seq_one_letter_code
_entity_poly.pdbx_strand_id
1 'polypeptide(L)'
;MKTIVDFSKVTREDKTIFLLSLAVASFWIIGNLVNVYHFAVVGAVFELLWLGVVTLTLLLPVMAFTRWVKEKFSLKTLSLYSILVVVITIAILIITYKTPV
;
A
#
# COMPACT_ATOMS: atom_id res chain seq x y z
N MET A 1 -15.41 -24.83 -6.02
CA MET A 1 -14.66 -23.62 -6.45
C MET A 1 -13.66 -23.27 -5.36
N LYS A 2 -12.35 -23.45 -5.60
CA LYS A 2 -11.29 -23.22 -4.60
C LYS A 2 -10.90 -21.75 -4.69
N THR A 3 -11.26 -20.92 -3.70
CA THR A 3 -10.93 -19.50 -3.71
C THR A 3 -9.46 -19.26 -3.35
N ILE A 4 -8.89 -18.21 -3.95
CA ILE A 4 -7.50 -17.75 -3.76
C ILE A 4 -7.32 -17.13 -2.35
N VAL A 5 -8.36 -16.44 -1.87
CA VAL A 5 -8.48 -15.91 -0.51
C VAL A 5 -9.56 -16.67 0.25
N ASP A 6 -9.30 -16.97 1.52
CA ASP A 6 -10.30 -17.51 2.43
C ASP A 6 -11.13 -16.36 3.02
N PHE A 7 -12.19 -15.99 2.30
CA PHE A 7 -13.08 -14.91 2.70
C PHE A 7 -13.82 -15.17 4.02
N SER A 8 -13.86 -16.41 4.52
CA SER A 8 -14.50 -16.74 5.79
C SER A 8 -13.77 -16.16 7.01
N LYS A 9 -12.47 -15.87 6.86
CA LYS A 9 -11.61 -15.36 7.94
C LYS A 9 -11.31 -13.86 7.84
N VAL A 10 -11.78 -13.20 6.79
CA VAL A 10 -11.50 -11.79 6.52
C VAL A 10 -12.27 -10.91 7.50
N THR A 11 -11.55 -10.07 8.23
CA THR A 11 -12.13 -9.08 9.14
C THR A 11 -12.25 -7.70 8.50
N ARG A 12 -12.93 -6.78 9.21
CA ARG A 12 -12.99 -5.37 8.80
C ARG A 12 -11.61 -4.71 8.78
N GLU A 13 -10.76 -5.04 9.74
CA GLU A 13 -9.38 -4.54 9.82
C GLU A 13 -8.56 -4.93 8.60
N ASP A 14 -8.64 -6.20 8.16
CA ASP A 14 -7.88 -6.67 7.00
C ASP A 14 -8.31 -5.94 5.72
N LYS A 15 -9.62 -5.70 5.58
CA LYS A 15 -10.16 -4.92 4.46
C LYS A 15 -9.65 -3.48 4.50
N THR A 16 -9.64 -2.85 5.67
CA THR A 16 -9.12 -1.48 5.83
C THR A 16 -7.64 -1.41 5.52
N ILE A 17 -6.83 -2.33 6.05
CA ILE A 17 -5.38 -2.40 5.78
C ILE A 17 -5.11 -2.61 4.29
N PHE A 18 -5.87 -3.49 3.64
CA PHE A 18 -5.73 -3.74 2.21
C PHE A 18 -6.10 -2.51 1.37
N LEU A 19 -7.21 -1.84 1.68
CA LEU A 19 -7.62 -0.62 0.98
C LEU A 19 -6.63 0.53 1.17
N LEU A 20 -6.10 0.70 2.39
CA LEU A 20 -5.05 1.68 2.66
C LEU A 20 -3.76 1.34 1.91
N SER A 21 -3.39 0.06 1.83
CA SER A 21 -2.23 -0.39 1.05
C SER A 21 -2.39 -0.05 -0.44
N LEU A 22 -3.58 -0.25 -0.99
CA LEU A 22 -3.88 0.12 -2.38
C LEU A 22 -3.85 1.63 -2.59
N ALA A 23 -4.42 2.41 -1.66
CA ALA A 23 -4.40 3.88 -1.75
C ALA A 23 -2.97 4.44 -1.70
N VAL A 24 -2.12 3.90 -0.82
CA VAL A 24 -0.69 4.26 -0.75
C VAL A 24 0.02 3.91 -2.05
N ALA A 25 -0.21 2.70 -2.59
CA ALA A 25 0.36 2.30 -3.88
C ALA A 25 -0.06 3.24 -5.01
N SER A 26 -1.36 3.56 -5.11
CA SER A 26 -1.88 4.50 -6.10
C SER A 26 -1.29 5.89 -5.96
N PHE A 27 -1.16 6.42 -4.74
CA PHE A 27 -0.54 7.74 -4.51
C PHE A 27 0.88 7.79 -5.06
N TRP A 28 1.71 6.80 -4.71
CA TRP A 28 3.09 6.73 -5.17
C TRP A 28 3.18 6.55 -6.68
N ILE A 29 2.37 5.68 -7.27
CA ILE A 29 2.36 5.47 -8.73
C ILE A 29 1.96 6.74 -9.46
N ILE A 30 0.86 7.39 -9.07
CA ILE A 30 0.39 8.62 -9.72
C ILE A 30 1.40 9.75 -9.56
N GLY A 31 1.97 9.92 -8.37
CA GLY A 31 2.97 10.95 -8.10
C GLY A 31 4.26 10.78 -8.90
N ASN A 32 4.61 9.55 -9.31
CA ASN A 32 5.76 9.28 -10.17
C ASN A 32 5.43 9.36 -11.68
N LEU A 33 4.18 9.12 -12.08
CA LEU A 33 3.76 9.15 -13.48
C LEU A 33 3.35 10.54 -13.96
N VAL A 34 2.81 11.37 -13.07
CA VAL A 34 2.26 12.69 -13.39
C VAL A 34 3.15 13.76 -12.80
N ASN A 35 3.46 14.81 -13.57
CA ASN A 35 4.03 16.03 -13.02
C ASN A 35 2.97 16.74 -12.17
N VAL A 36 2.86 16.34 -10.90
CA VAL A 36 1.88 16.88 -9.94
C VAL A 36 2.07 18.37 -9.67
N TYR A 37 3.27 18.90 -9.92
CA TYR A 37 3.58 20.33 -9.80
C TYR A 37 3.16 21.16 -11.02
N HIS A 38 2.69 20.52 -12.09
CA HIS A 38 2.17 21.24 -13.26
C HIS A 38 0.84 21.95 -12.95
N PHE A 39 0.00 21.36 -12.09
CA PHE A 39 -1.29 21.94 -11.68
C PHE A 39 -1.25 22.29 -10.19
N ALA A 40 -1.40 23.57 -9.85
CA ALA A 40 -1.30 24.06 -8.48
C ALA A 40 -2.22 23.33 -7.48
N VAL A 41 -3.46 23.02 -7.88
CA VAL A 41 -4.42 22.30 -7.03
C VAL A 41 -4.00 20.85 -6.79
N VAL A 42 -3.51 20.16 -7.82
CA VAL A 42 -3.06 18.76 -7.71
C VAL A 42 -1.81 18.68 -6.83
N GLY A 43 -0.85 19.59 -7.04
CA GLY A 43 0.35 19.71 -6.21
C GLY A 43 0.01 19.94 -4.74
N ALA A 44 -0.88 20.88 -4.43
CA ALA A 44 -1.30 21.17 -3.05
C ALA A 44 -1.96 19.97 -2.36
N VAL A 45 -2.80 19.20 -3.08
CA VAL A 45 -3.40 17.96 -2.54
C VAL A 45 -2.32 16.91 -2.28
N PHE A 46 -1.36 16.75 -3.19
CA PHE A 46 -0.25 15.80 -3.02
C PHE A 46 0.63 16.17 -1.84
N GLU A 47 0.96 17.46 -1.66
CA GLU A 47 1.75 17.95 -0.53
C GLU A 47 1.02 17.75 0.81
N LEU A 48 -0.29 18.03 0.85
CA LEU A 48 -1.09 17.84 2.07
C LEU A 48 -1.14 16.36 2.48
N LEU A 49 -1.28 15.46 1.50
CA LEU A 49 -1.36 14.01 1.74
C LEU A 49 0.00 13.35 1.96
N TRP A 50 1.09 13.98 1.50
CA TRP A 50 2.44 13.42 1.47
C TRP A 50 2.87 12.82 2.79
N LEU A 51 2.83 13.60 3.88
CA LEU A 51 3.29 13.14 5.20
C LEU A 51 2.46 11.95 5.71
N GLY A 52 1.15 11.97 5.48
CA GLY A 52 0.26 10.87 5.86
C GLY A 52 0.59 9.59 5.08
N VAL A 53 0.80 9.70 3.78
CA VAL A 53 1.15 8.56 2.91
C VAL A 53 2.53 8.00 3.24
N VAL A 54 3.53 8.86 3.48
CA VAL A 54 4.87 8.42 3.92
C VAL A 54 4.76 7.64 5.24
N THR A 55 4.02 8.17 6.21
CA THR A 55 3.80 7.50 7.50
C THR A 55 3.13 6.14 7.31
N LEU A 56 2.07 6.07 6.51
CA LEU A 56 1.37 4.82 6.21
C LEU A 56 2.27 3.82 5.47
N THR A 57 3.14 4.29 4.59
CA THR A 57 4.10 3.43 3.85
C THR A 57 5.00 2.65 4.82
N LEU A 58 5.37 3.26 5.96
CA LEU A 58 6.19 2.62 6.99
C LEU A 58 5.38 1.78 7.98
N LEU A 59 4.16 2.21 8.33
CA LEU A 59 3.34 1.53 9.34
C LEU A 59 2.52 0.35 8.80
N LEU A 60 1.98 0.45 7.58
CA LEU A 60 1.20 -0.62 6.95
C LEU A 60 1.90 -1.99 6.88
N PRO A 61 3.21 -2.11 6.56
CA PRO A 61 3.85 -3.43 6.55
C PRO A 61 3.89 -4.04 7.95
N VAL A 62 4.08 -3.23 9.00
CA VAL A 62 4.03 -3.70 10.40
C VAL A 62 2.61 -4.13 10.78
N MET A 63 1.60 -3.32 10.47
CA MET A 63 0.20 -3.66 10.77
C MET A 63 -0.24 -4.93 10.02
N ALA A 64 0.07 -5.05 8.73
CA ALA A 64 -0.26 -6.22 7.93
C ALA A 64 0.49 -7.46 8.40
N PHE A 65 1.77 -7.32 8.78
CA PHE A 65 2.56 -8.42 9.32
C PHE A 65 2.02 -8.92 10.66
N THR A 66 1.69 -8.04 11.60
CA THR A 66 1.12 -8.44 12.90
C THR A 66 -0.22 -9.16 12.75
N ARG A 67 -1.05 -8.78 11.76
CA ARG A 67 -2.27 -9.51 11.40
C ARG A 67 -1.96 -10.89 10.81
N TRP A 68 -1.00 -10.97 9.89
CA TRP A 68 -0.61 -12.22 9.27
C TRP A 68 -0.06 -13.26 10.28
N VAL A 69 0.67 -12.79 11.30
CA VAL A 69 1.09 -13.61 12.45
C VAL A 69 -0.12 -14.18 13.20
N LYS A 70 -1.14 -13.34 13.49
CA LYS A 70 -2.39 -13.78 14.15
C LYS A 70 -3.16 -14.80 13.29
N GLU A 71 -3.05 -14.71 11.98
CA GLU A 71 -3.63 -15.66 11.02
C GLU A 71 -2.76 -16.92 10.79
N LYS A 72 -1.73 -17.12 11.62
CA LYS A 72 -0.81 -18.28 11.58
C LYS A 72 -0.07 -18.42 10.25
N PHE A 73 0.32 -17.29 9.66
CA PHE A 73 1.06 -17.23 8.39
C PHE A 73 0.34 -17.93 7.21
N SER A 74 -1.00 -17.98 7.23
CA SER A 74 -1.77 -18.58 6.14
C SER A 74 -1.58 -17.79 4.84
N LEU A 75 -1.31 -18.51 3.75
CA LEU A 75 -1.09 -17.93 2.40
C LEU A 75 -2.39 -17.46 1.73
N LYS A 76 -3.55 -17.78 2.31
CA LYS A 76 -4.88 -17.44 1.75
C LYS A 76 -5.52 -16.26 2.48
N THR A 77 -4.72 -15.37 3.05
CA THR A 77 -5.16 -14.27 3.90
C THR A 77 -5.01 -12.93 3.20
N LEU A 78 -5.93 -12.01 3.46
CA LEU A 78 -5.88 -10.66 2.90
C LEU A 78 -4.71 -9.84 3.45
N SER A 79 -4.24 -10.17 4.67
CA SER A 79 -3.04 -9.58 5.27
C SER A 79 -1.79 -9.85 4.42
N LEU A 80 -1.61 -11.07 3.90
CA LEU A 80 -0.50 -11.38 3.00
C LEU A 80 -0.55 -10.54 1.73
N TYR A 81 -1.72 -10.42 1.09
CA TYR A 81 -1.86 -9.57 -0.10
C TYR A 81 -1.56 -8.10 0.20
N SER A 82 -1.92 -7.61 1.39
CA SER A 82 -1.58 -6.25 1.83
C SER A 82 -0.06 -6.08 1.96
N ILE A 83 0.64 -7.04 2.57
CA ILE A 83 2.12 -7.05 2.64
C ILE A 83 2.72 -7.01 1.23
N LEU A 84 2.23 -7.87 0.32
CA LEU A 84 2.73 -7.92 -1.05
C LEU A 84 2.57 -6.58 -1.78
N VAL A 85 1.40 -5.94 -1.66
CA VAL A 85 1.14 -4.62 -2.27
C VAL A 85 2.13 -3.58 -1.74
N VAL A 86 2.33 -3.51 -0.43
CA VAL A 86 3.26 -2.54 0.17
C VAL A 86 4.71 -2.83 -0.21
N VAL A 87 5.13 -4.09 -0.18
CA VAL A 87 6.50 -4.49 -0.58
C VAL A 87 6.77 -4.14 -2.03
N ILE A 88 5.82 -4.44 -2.94
CA ILE A 88 5.94 -4.07 -4.35
C ILE A 88 6.01 -2.55 -4.51
N THR A 89 5.19 -1.80 -3.77
CA THR A 89 5.20 -0.33 -3.80
C THR A 89 6.57 0.21 -3.38
N ILE A 90 7.13 -0.29 -2.27
CA ILE A 90 8.46 0.12 -1.79
C ILE A 90 9.54 -0.26 -2.81
N ALA A 91 9.47 -1.45 -3.40
CA ALA A 91 10.42 -1.87 -4.43
C ALA A 91 10.39 -0.94 -5.66
N ILE A 92 9.19 -0.57 -6.13
CA ILE A 92 9.02 0.40 -7.22
C ILE A 92 9.66 1.74 -6.85
N LEU A 93 9.41 2.25 -5.64
CA LEU A 93 10.01 3.51 -5.20
C LEU A 93 11.54 3.46 -5.19
N ILE A 94 12.12 2.38 -4.69
CA ILE A 94 13.59 2.20 -4.66
C ILE A 94 14.17 2.18 -6.08
N ILE A 95 13.50 1.51 -7.02
CA ILE A 95 13.93 1.44 -8.42
C ILE A 95 13.84 2.82 -9.07
N THR A 96 12.68 3.48 -8.98
CA THR A 96 12.45 4.79 -9.61
C THR A 96 13.34 5.88 -9.03
N TYR A 97 13.61 5.87 -7.72
CA TYR A 97 14.50 6.86 -7.10
C TYR A 97 15.95 6.78 -7.62
N LYS A 98 16.41 5.58 -8.02
CA LYS A 98 17.79 5.38 -8.47
C LYS A 98 18.00 5.73 -9.95
N THR A 99 16.94 5.87 -10.72
CA THR A 99 16.98 6.28 -12.13
C THR A 99 16.32 7.65 -12.30
N PRO A 100 17.05 8.76 -12.12
CA PRO A 100 16.56 10.04 -12.59
C PRO A 100 16.43 9.93 -14.12
N VAL A 101 15.20 10.04 -14.62
CA VAL A 101 14.93 10.22 -16.06
C VAL A 101 15.27 11.66 -16.44
#